data_AF-A0A7G4RJS9-F1
#
_entry.id   AF-A0A7G4RJS9-F1
#
_cell.length_a   1.000
_cell.length_b   1.000
_cell.length_c   1.000
_cell.angle_alpha   90.00
_cell.angle_beta   90.00
_cell.angle_gamma   90.00
#
_symmetry.space_group_name_H-M   'P 1'
#
loop_
_entity.id
_entity.type
_entity.pdbx_description
1 polymer ?
#
loop_
_entity_poly.entity_id
_entity_poly.type
_entity_poly.pdbx_seq_one_letter_code
_entity_poly.pdbx_strand_id
1 'polypeptide(L)'
;MSKSMMMLLLVVSSCDYANIANNILLSRTSEQKAQILSGIINSAGEPCIPTEAFYQGVDLNDAAYWNIACSNGKSFVIQIANDAAATKTIIQCSAMKSLGTQCFKKFGF
;
A
#
# COMPACT_ATOMS: atom_id res chain seq x y z
N MET A 1 13.72 32.22 47.14
CA MET A 1 13.25 30.82 47.09
C MET A 1 12.93 30.50 45.63
N SER A 2 13.86 29.85 44.92
CA SER A 2 13.69 29.49 43.50
C SER A 2 12.89 28.19 43.41
N LYS A 3 11.71 28.21 42.79
CA LYS A 3 10.93 27.01 42.50
C LYS A 3 11.43 26.43 41.17
N SER A 4 12.18 25.33 41.24
CA SER A 4 12.59 24.57 40.05
C SER A 4 11.36 24.07 39.29
N MET A 5 11.17 24.59 38.08
CA MET A 5 10.19 24.08 37.12
C MET A 5 10.81 22.85 36.45
N MET A 6 10.36 21.65 36.84
CA MET A 6 10.79 20.40 36.21
C MET A 6 10.15 20.31 34.82
N MET A 7 10.92 20.62 33.78
CA MET A 7 10.50 20.47 32.38
C MET A 7 10.48 18.97 32.05
N LEU A 8 9.29 18.38 31.96
CA LEU A 8 9.10 16.97 31.60
C LEU A 8 9.30 16.83 30.09
N LEU A 9 10.49 16.36 29.67
CA LEU A 9 10.78 15.99 28.28
C LEU A 9 10.02 14.70 27.94
N LEU A 10 8.88 14.82 27.26
CA LEU A 10 8.22 13.70 26.61
C LEU A 10 9.13 13.22 25.48
N VAL A 11 9.82 12.10 25.70
CA VAL A 11 10.50 11.37 24.63
C VAL A 11 9.40 10.81 23.72
N VAL A 12 9.14 11.50 22.62
CA VAL A 12 8.28 10.97 21.56
C VAL A 12 9.10 9.88 20.89
N SER A 13 8.95 8.63 21.34
CA SER A 13 9.47 7.49 20.60
C SER A 13 8.87 7.55 19.21
N SER A 14 9.68 7.88 18.21
CA SER A 14 9.37 7.61 16.81
C SER A 14 9.28 6.10 16.68
N CYS A 15 8.11 5.54 16.96
CA CYS A 15 7.79 4.23 16.45
C CYS A 15 7.86 4.38 14.93
N ASP A 16 8.84 3.74 14.30
CA ASP A 16 8.74 3.34 12.91
C ASP A 16 7.45 2.50 12.82
N TYR A 17 6.33 3.16 12.56
CA TYR A 17 5.07 2.49 12.33
C TYR A 17 5.22 1.81 10.99
N ALA A 18 5.76 0.59 10.99
CA ALA A 18 5.70 -0.25 9.82
C ALA A 18 4.21 -0.39 9.45
N ASN A 19 3.90 -0.22 8.16
CA ASN A 19 2.53 -0.29 7.67
C ASN A 19 1.88 -1.64 8.04
N ILE A 20 1.04 -1.65 9.06
CA ILE A 20 0.49 -2.87 9.67
C ILE A 20 -0.35 -3.63 8.64
N ALA A 21 -1.16 -2.92 7.85
CA ALA A 21 -1.95 -3.53 6.79
C ALA A 21 -1.08 -4.21 5.73
N ASN A 22 0.03 -3.57 5.35
CA ASN A 22 1.01 -4.18 4.47
C ASN A 22 1.65 -5.42 5.09
N ASN A 23 2.05 -5.38 6.36
CA ASN A 23 2.65 -6.53 7.05
C ASN A 23 1.68 -7.71 7.11
N ILE A 24 0.40 -7.44 7.38
CA ILE A 24 -0.65 -8.45 7.33
C ILE A 24 -0.74 -9.03 5.91
N LEU A 25 -0.78 -8.20 4.88
CA LEU A 25 -0.87 -8.68 3.49
C LEU A 25 0.38 -9.47 3.06
N LEU A 26 1.57 -9.05 3.44
CA LEU A 26 2.83 -9.76 3.21
C LEU A 26 2.82 -11.17 3.82
N SER A 27 2.20 -11.33 4.99
CA SER A 27 2.10 -12.62 5.70
C SER A 27 1.16 -13.63 5.04
N ARG A 28 0.39 -13.23 4.02
CA ARG A 28 -0.57 -14.10 3.33
C ARG A 28 0.08 -14.92 2.21
N THR A 29 -0.57 -16.00 1.80
CA THR A 29 -0.17 -16.75 0.61
C THR A 29 -0.35 -15.89 -0.65
N SER A 30 0.28 -16.28 -1.76
CA SER A 30 0.14 -15.59 -3.05
C SER A 30 -1.32 -15.53 -3.52
N GLU A 31 -2.07 -16.62 -3.35
CA GLU A 31 -3.49 -16.70 -3.71
C GLU A 31 -4.31 -15.76 -2.83
N GLN A 32 -4.06 -15.77 -1.51
CA GLN A 32 -4.75 -14.87 -0.59
C GLN A 32 -4.45 -13.40 -0.88
N LYS A 33 -3.19 -13.06 -1.21
CA LYS A 33 -2.82 -11.69 -1.63
C LYS A 33 -3.64 -11.27 -2.84
N ALA A 34 -3.66 -12.11 -3.87
CA ALA A 34 -4.38 -11.84 -5.11
C ALA A 34 -5.89 -11.67 -4.88
N GLN A 35 -6.49 -12.51 -4.03
CA GLN A 35 -7.92 -12.42 -3.68
C GLN A 35 -8.27 -11.18 -2.84
N ILE A 36 -7.40 -10.79 -1.90
CA ILE A 36 -7.61 -9.57 -1.10
C ILE A 36 -7.53 -8.34 -2.02
N LEU A 37 -6.51 -8.29 -2.88
CA LEU A 37 -6.32 -7.17 -3.80
C LEU A 37 -7.45 -7.09 -4.83
N SER A 38 -7.91 -8.23 -5.38
CA SER A 38 -9.07 -8.23 -6.28
C SER A 38 -10.34 -7.78 -5.56
N GLY A 39 -10.54 -8.19 -4.30
CA GLY A 39 -11.63 -7.73 -3.46
C GLY A 39 -11.66 -6.21 -3.27
N ILE A 40 -10.49 -5.57 -3.13
CA ILE A 40 -10.37 -4.10 -3.06
C ILE A 40 -10.83 -3.46 -4.38
N ILE A 41 -10.37 -3.98 -5.53
CA ILE A 41 -10.76 -3.48 -6.86
C ILE A 41 -12.28 -3.67 -7.10
N ASN A 42 -12.80 -4.85 -6.79
CA ASN A 42 -14.23 -5.17 -6.92
C ASN A 42 -15.10 -4.27 -6.03
N SER A 43 -14.67 -4.00 -4.80
CA SER A 43 -15.39 -3.10 -3.87
C SER A 43 -15.40 -1.65 -4.34
N ALA A 44 -14.45 -1.25 -5.20
CA ALA A 44 -14.41 0.05 -5.85
C ALA A 44 -15.23 0.11 -7.15
N GLY A 45 -15.98 -0.95 -7.49
CA GLY A 45 -16.87 -1.00 -8.65
C GLY A 45 -16.21 -1.45 -9.95
N GLU A 46 -14.96 -1.93 -9.91
CA GLU A 46 -14.24 -2.43 -11.07
C GLU A 46 -14.14 -3.96 -11.04
N PRO A 47 -14.58 -4.69 -12.08
CA PRO A 47 -14.49 -6.14 -12.09
C PRO A 47 -13.02 -6.59 -12.20
N CYS A 48 -12.59 -7.43 -11.25
CA CYS A 48 -11.27 -8.05 -11.25
C CYS A 48 -11.33 -9.50 -10.79
N ILE A 49 -11.03 -10.42 -11.71
CA ILE A 49 -10.65 -11.80 -11.40
C ILE A 49 -9.12 -11.84 -11.49
N PRO A 50 -8.41 -12.08 -10.36
CA PRO A 50 -6.96 -11.93 -10.33
C PRO A 50 -6.27 -13.02 -11.16
N THR A 51 -5.28 -12.62 -11.96
CA THR A 51 -4.36 -13.53 -12.65
C THR A 51 -2.95 -13.49 -12.08
N GLU A 52 -2.55 -12.34 -11.55
CA GLU A 52 -1.24 -12.12 -10.94
C GLU A 52 -1.34 -10.98 -9.91
N ALA A 53 -0.58 -11.09 -8.81
CA ALA A 53 -0.38 -9.98 -7.89
C ALA A 53 1.01 -10.04 -7.25
N PHE A 54 1.62 -8.87 -7.03
CA PHE A 54 2.91 -8.80 -6.36
C PHE A 54 3.14 -7.47 -5.63
N TYR A 55 4.02 -7.51 -4.64
CA TYR A 55 4.45 -6.35 -3.89
C TYR A 55 5.47 -5.53 -4.69
N GLN A 56 5.19 -4.24 -4.87
CA GLN A 56 6.07 -3.31 -5.58
C GLN A 56 7.14 -2.72 -4.67
N GLY A 57 6.79 -2.40 -3.43
CA GLY A 57 7.66 -1.74 -2.45
C GLY A 57 6.91 -0.67 -1.64
N VAL A 58 7.63 0.14 -0.89
CA VAL A 58 7.11 1.28 -0.14
C VAL A 58 7.69 2.60 -0.66
N ASP A 59 6.97 3.71 -0.46
CA ASP A 59 7.47 5.05 -0.71
C ASP A 59 8.10 5.69 0.55
N LEU A 60 8.44 6.98 0.43
CA LEU A 60 9.05 7.78 1.51
C LEU A 60 8.15 7.98 2.74
N ASN A 61 6.85 7.65 2.63
CA ASN A 61 5.87 7.75 3.72
C ASN A 61 5.45 6.36 4.23
N ASP A 62 6.22 5.31 3.91
CA ASP A 62 5.90 3.91 4.19
C ASP A 62 4.55 3.44 3.62
N ALA A 63 4.01 4.14 2.63
CA ALA A 63 2.84 3.66 1.91
C ALA A 63 3.26 2.48 1.02
N ALA A 64 2.56 1.36 1.14
CA ALA A 64 2.88 0.15 0.42
C ALA A 64 2.17 0.11 -0.94
N TYR A 65 2.88 -0.28 -1.98
CA TYR A 65 2.36 -0.38 -3.34
C TYR A 65 2.28 -1.86 -3.74
N TRP A 66 1.11 -2.24 -4.24
CA TRP A 66 0.82 -3.59 -4.70
C TRP A 66 0.29 -3.56 -6.12
N ASN A 67 0.73 -4.49 -6.95
CA ASN A 67 0.24 -4.66 -8.30
C ASN A 67 -0.73 -5.83 -8.37
N ILE A 68 -1.75 -5.69 -9.21
CA ILE A 68 -2.68 -6.75 -9.57
C ILE A 68 -3.03 -6.69 -11.05
N ALA A 69 -2.98 -7.83 -11.73
CA ALA A 69 -3.51 -8.03 -13.07
C ALA A 69 -4.80 -8.84 -12.99
N CYS A 70 -5.77 -8.46 -13.83
CA CYS A 70 -7.08 -9.06 -13.88
C CYS A 70 -7.29 -9.74 -15.25
N SER A 71 -8.11 -10.80 -15.29
CA SER A 71 -8.36 -11.58 -16.51
C SER A 71 -8.98 -10.80 -17.67
N ASN A 72 -9.58 -9.64 -17.40
CA ASN A 72 -10.12 -8.71 -18.40
C ASN A 72 -9.05 -7.84 -19.06
N GLY A 73 -7.76 -8.08 -18.79
CA GLY A 73 -6.63 -7.34 -19.35
C GLY A 73 -6.33 -6.02 -18.65
N LYS A 74 -7.12 -5.62 -17.64
CA LYS A 74 -6.80 -4.46 -16.80
C LYS A 74 -5.75 -4.84 -15.76
N SER A 75 -4.92 -3.86 -15.40
CA SER A 75 -3.99 -3.97 -14.28
C SER A 75 -3.98 -2.68 -13.48
N PHE A 76 -3.67 -2.82 -12.19
CA PHE A 76 -3.82 -1.76 -11.20
C PHE A 76 -2.62 -1.75 -10.26
N VAL A 77 -2.29 -0.55 -9.78
CA VAL A 77 -1.49 -0.32 -8.59
C VAL A 77 -2.44 0.07 -7.46
N ILE A 78 -2.31 -0.60 -6.32
CA ILE A 78 -3.02 -0.30 -5.08
C ILE A 78 -1.99 0.22 -4.10
N GLN A 79 -2.10 1.50 -3.76
CA GLN A 79 -1.40 2.09 -2.63
C GLN A 79 -2.19 1.79 -1.35
N ILE A 80 -1.49 1.38 -0.30
CA ILE A 80 -2.01 1.23 1.06
C ILE A 80 -1.23 2.21 1.93
N ALA A 81 -1.87 3.29 2.36
CA ALA A 81 -1.26 4.32 3.20
C ALA A 81 -0.83 3.73 4.56
N ASN A 82 0.23 4.30 5.13
CA ASN A 82 0.65 4.03 6.49
C ASN A 82 -0.15 4.87 7.50
N ASP A 83 -1.46 4.65 7.54
CA ASP A 83 -2.37 5.29 8.49
C ASP A 83 -3.25 4.26 9.19
N ALA A 84 -3.94 4.67 10.26
CA ALA A 84 -4.79 3.78 11.05
C ALA A 84 -5.97 3.19 10.25
N ALA A 85 -6.41 3.87 9.19
CA ALA A 85 -7.48 3.39 8.30
C ALA A 85 -6.95 2.46 7.19
N ALA A 86 -5.63 2.37 7.06
CA ALA A 86 -4.93 1.81 5.92
C ALA A 86 -5.52 2.33 4.60
N THR A 87 -5.67 3.65 4.43
CA THR A 87 -6.35 4.26 3.28
C THR A 87 -5.83 3.68 1.96
N LYS A 88 -6.74 3.31 1.05
CA LYS A 88 -6.39 2.65 -0.22
C LYS A 88 -6.60 3.61 -1.39
N THR A 89 -5.58 3.78 -2.21
CA THR A 89 -5.68 4.48 -3.51
C THR A 89 -5.53 3.45 -4.61
N ILE A 90 -6.48 3.41 -5.54
CA ILE A 90 -6.46 2.49 -6.69
C ILE A 90 -6.13 3.30 -7.94
N ILE A 91 -5.10 2.88 -8.67
CA ILE A 91 -4.63 3.55 -9.88
C ILE A 91 -4.59 2.53 -11.02
N GLN A 92 -5.33 2.78 -12.09
CA GLN A 92 -5.24 1.95 -13.30
C GLN A 92 -3.90 2.16 -13.99
N CYS A 93 -3.24 1.07 -14.41
CA CYS A 93 -1.97 1.14 -15.10
C CYS A 93 -2.05 1.90 -16.43
N SER A 94 -3.20 1.90 -17.11
CA SER A 94 -3.44 2.68 -18.33
C SER A 94 -3.29 4.18 -18.07
N ALA A 95 -3.80 4.68 -16.94
CA ALA A 95 -3.66 6.07 -16.53
C ALA A 95 -2.19 6.42 -16.27
N MET A 96 -1.46 5.58 -15.54
CA MET A 96 -0.02 5.77 -15.31
C MET A 96 0.79 5.81 -16.62
N LYS A 97 0.51 4.89 -17.55
CA LYS A 97 1.16 4.85 -18.87
C LYS A 97 0.90 6.13 -19.67
N SER A 98 -0.30 6.70 -19.59
CA SER A 98 -0.64 7.95 -20.29
C SER A 98 0.18 9.15 -19.78
N LEU A 99 0.67 9.07 -18.54
CA LEU A 99 1.57 10.06 -17.93
C LEU A 99 3.06 9.77 -18.19
N GLY A 100 3.38 8.77 -19.03
CA GLY A 100 4.76 8.35 -19.29
C GLY A 100 5.40 7.58 -18.13
N THR A 101 4.62 7.12 -17.16
CA THR A 101 5.13 6.40 -15.98
C THR A 101 4.96 4.89 -16.13
N GLN A 102 5.89 4.14 -15.53
CA GLN A 102 5.84 2.68 -15.53
C GLN A 102 4.85 2.21 -14.45
N CYS A 103 4.07 1.20 -14.80
CA CYS A 103 3.18 0.48 -13.90
C CYS A 103 3.54 -1.01 -13.95
N PHE A 104 3.13 -1.78 -12.94
CA PHE A 104 3.40 -3.21 -12.91
C PHE A 104 4.88 -3.54 -12.92
N LYS A 105 5.66 -2.81 -12.13
CA LYS A 105 7.11 -2.99 -11.97
C LYS A 105 7.51 -2.81 -10.52
N LYS A 106 8.37 -3.68 -9.99
CA LYS A 106 8.93 -3.56 -8.64
C LYS A 106 9.82 -2.32 -8.52
N PHE A 107 9.83 -1.69 -7.36
CA PHE A 107 10.82 -0.66 -7.06
C PHE A 107 12.22 -1.28 -6.98
N GLY A 108 13.24 -0.56 -7.48
CA GLY A 108 14.64 -0.99 -7.40
C GLY A 108 15.09 -2.03 -8.43
N PHE A 109 14.25 -2.36 -9.42
CA PHE A 109 14.57 -3.23 -10.56
C PHE A 109 14.17 -2.53 -11.86
#